data_AF-A0A540KUQ8-F1
#
_entry.id   AF-A0A540KUQ8-F1
#
_cell.length_a   1.000
_cell.length_b   1.000
_cell.length_c   1.000
_cell.angle_alpha   90.00
_cell.angle_beta   90.00
_cell.angle_gamma   90.00
#
_symmetry.space_group_name_H-M   'P 1'
#
loop_
_entity.id
_entity.type
_entity.pdbx_description
1 polymer ?
#
loop_
_entity_poly.entity_id
_entity_poly.type
_entity_poly.pdbx_seq_one_letter_code
_entity_poly.pdbx_strand_id
1 'polypeptide(L)'
;MEKLISSWYNGQTLPESYIFPLDARSGNLTTAPSRDNIPVIDLGGAKGGDQTYVVNHGISESLLNDTMGVFKEFFDLHAEDKANFYFDDPKKKLHALNQQWIF
;
A
#
# COMPACT_ATOMS: atom_id res chain seq x y z
N MET A 1 -9.17 33.19 1.65
CA MET A 1 -8.90 31.74 1.83
C MET A 1 -8.66 31.16 0.46
N GLU A 2 -7.47 30.63 0.21
CA GLU A 2 -7.12 29.99 -1.05
C GLU A 2 -7.78 28.60 -1.08
N LYS A 3 -8.75 28.40 -1.97
CA LYS A 3 -9.44 27.11 -2.13
C LYS A 3 -8.58 26.20 -3.00
N LEU A 4 -7.78 25.35 -2.37
CA LEU A 4 -6.98 24.35 -3.06
C LEU A 4 -7.90 23.26 -3.62
N ILE A 5 -8.05 23.22 -4.95
CA ILE A 5 -8.79 22.17 -5.65
C ILE A 5 -7.87 20.94 -5.71
N SER A 6 -7.93 20.07 -4.71
CA SER A 6 -7.33 18.75 -4.83
C SER A 6 -8.23 17.88 -5.72
N SER A 7 -7.82 17.69 -6.97
CA SER A 7 -8.54 16.87 -7.94
C SER A 7 -8.34 15.38 -7.62
N TRP A 8 -9.43 14.62 -7.61
CA TRP A 8 -9.44 13.16 -7.53
C TRP A 8 -9.02 12.53 -8.88
N TYR A 9 -8.85 11.20 -8.92
CA TYR A 9 -8.37 10.50 -10.13
C TYR A 9 -9.29 10.64 -11.36
N ASN A 10 -10.54 11.08 -11.16
CA ASN A 10 -11.55 11.27 -12.21
C ASN A 10 -11.98 12.74 -12.39
N GLY A 11 -11.21 13.70 -11.86
CA GLY A 11 -11.51 15.13 -11.98
C GLY A 11 -12.59 15.67 -11.01
N GLN A 12 -13.14 14.83 -10.12
CA GLN A 12 -14.03 15.28 -9.05
C GLN A 12 -13.23 15.93 -7.90
N THR A 13 -13.93 16.68 -7.04
CA THR A 13 -13.34 17.21 -5.80
C THR A 13 -13.30 16.12 -4.73
N LEU A 14 -12.20 16.06 -4.00
CA LEU A 14 -12.05 15.20 -2.84
C LEU A 14 -13.04 15.57 -1.72
N PRO A 15 -13.63 14.60 -1.01
CA PRO A 15 -14.38 14.90 0.21
C PRO A 15 -13.46 15.51 1.27
N GLU A 16 -13.97 16.46 2.05
CA GLU A 16 -13.20 17.19 3.06
C GLU A 16 -12.49 16.26 4.07
N SER A 17 -13.12 15.14 4.43
CA SER A 17 -12.53 14.13 5.34
C SER A 17 -11.25 13.47 4.82
N TYR A 18 -10.98 13.55 3.52
CA TYR A 18 -9.76 13.03 2.88
C TYR A 18 -8.74 14.13 2.60
N ILE A 19 -9.07 15.39 2.90
CA ILE A 19 -8.18 16.53 2.72
C ILE A 19 -7.34 16.67 4.00
N PHE A 20 -6.03 16.46 3.89
CA PHE A 20 -5.14 16.65 5.03
C PHE A 20 -5.21 18.11 5.55
N PRO A 21 -5.18 18.31 6.88
CA PRO A 21 -4.96 19.63 7.50
C PRO A 21 -3.68 20.29 6.98
N LEU A 22 -3.67 21.62 6.88
CA LEU A 22 -2.54 22.36 6.27
C LEU A 22 -1.20 22.12 6.98
N ASP A 23 -1.23 21.95 8.29
CA ASP A 23 -0.10 21.64 9.16
C ASP A 23 0.40 20.18 9.04
N ALA A 24 -0.46 19.26 8.59
CA ALA A 24 -0.12 17.86 8.35
C ALA A 24 0.26 17.57 6.89
N ARG A 25 0.01 18.51 5.96
CA ARG A 25 0.45 18.37 4.58
C ARG A 25 1.97 18.41 4.55
N SER A 26 2.58 17.42 3.90
CA SER A 26 4.04 17.41 3.66
C SER A 26 4.42 18.68 2.89
N GLY A 27 4.97 19.65 3.62
CA GLY A 27 5.12 21.04 3.16
C GLY A 27 6.33 21.31 2.29
N ASN A 28 7.08 20.29 1.87
CA ASN A 28 8.25 20.48 1.00
C ASN A 28 8.15 19.60 -0.25
N LEU A 29 7.31 20.05 -1.20
CA LEU A 29 7.18 19.45 -2.53
C LEU A 29 8.38 19.77 -3.45
N THR A 30 9.40 20.48 -2.96
CA THR A 30 10.54 20.93 -3.77
C THR A 30 11.61 19.84 -3.89
N THR A 31 11.52 18.76 -3.14
CA THR A 31 12.33 17.56 -3.37
C THR A 31 11.64 16.38 -2.70
N ALA A 32 10.78 15.68 -3.43
CA ALA A 32 10.67 14.25 -3.16
C ALA A 32 12.13 13.72 -3.16
N PRO A 33 12.57 12.93 -2.17
CA PRO A 33 13.91 12.37 -2.22
C PRO A 33 14.07 11.74 -3.59
N SER A 34 15.07 12.19 -4.35
CA SER A 34 15.34 11.58 -5.65
C SER A 34 15.41 10.08 -5.43
N ARG A 35 14.85 9.27 -6.33
CA ARG A 35 14.96 7.80 -6.22
C ARG A 35 16.42 7.37 -6.07
N ASP A 36 17.34 8.19 -6.58
CA ASP A 36 18.79 8.04 -6.47
C ASP A 36 19.31 8.03 -5.02
N ASN A 37 18.57 8.61 -4.06
CA ASN A 37 18.96 8.70 -2.65
C ASN A 37 18.44 7.53 -1.80
N ILE A 38 17.64 6.62 -2.37
CA ILE A 38 17.07 5.52 -1.60
C ILE A 38 18.02 4.31 -1.68
N PRO A 39 18.62 3.87 -0.56
CA PRO A 39 19.58 2.78 -0.58
C PRO A 39 18.95 1.47 -1.07
N VAL A 40 19.66 0.78 -1.97
CA VAL A 40 19.33 -0.57 -2.43
C VAL A 40 20.30 -1.56 -1.77
N ILE A 41 19.78 -2.46 -0.95
CA ILE A 41 20.55 -3.54 -0.32
C ILE A 41 20.49 -4.78 -1.21
N ASP A 42 21.67 -5.30 -1.54
CA ASP A 42 21.83 -6.61 -2.14
C ASP A 42 21.93 -7.69 -1.05
N LEU A 43 20.89 -8.49 -0.88
CA LEU A 43 20.88 -9.60 0.08
C LEU A 43 21.67 -10.83 -0.37
N GLY A 44 22.24 -10.83 -1.57
CA GLY A 44 23.25 -11.81 -1.98
C GLY A 44 24.53 -11.73 -1.13
N GLY A 45 24.74 -10.65 -0.34
CA GLY A 45 25.95 -10.50 0.48
C GLY A 45 25.94 -9.51 1.67
N ALA A 46 24.81 -8.95 2.13
CA ALA A 46 24.80 -7.82 3.10
C ALA A 46 24.25 -8.12 4.52
N LYS A 47 24.71 -7.34 5.52
CA LYS A 47 24.13 -7.16 6.87
C LYS A 47 23.39 -5.80 6.93
N GLY A 48 22.12 -5.80 7.33
CA GLY A 48 21.15 -4.72 7.06
C GLY A 48 21.18 -3.47 7.96
N GLY A 49 20.55 -2.39 7.46
CA GLY A 49 20.18 -1.15 8.17
C GLY A 49 18.76 -0.70 7.79
N ASP A 50 18.25 0.38 8.42
CA ASP A 50 16.82 0.76 8.36
C ASP A 50 16.41 1.50 7.07
N GLN A 51 15.21 1.17 6.57
CA GLN A 51 14.54 1.65 5.32
C GLN A 51 15.38 1.57 4.04
N THR A 52 15.37 0.39 3.42
CA THR A 52 16.09 0.14 2.17
C THR A 52 15.23 -0.65 1.18
N TYR A 53 15.38 -0.37 -0.12
CA TYR A 53 14.93 -1.31 -1.15
C TYR A 53 15.85 -2.52 -1.15
N VAL A 54 15.32 -3.68 -1.52
CA VAL A 54 16.07 -4.94 -1.45
C VAL A 54 16.04 -5.64 -2.80
N VAL A 55 17.21 -6.09 -3.26
CA VAL A 55 17.38 -6.95 -4.44
C VAL A 55 18.05 -8.27 -4.04
N ASN A 56 17.96 -9.27 -4.92
CA ASN A 56 18.45 -10.63 -4.67
C ASN A 56 17.95 -11.23 -3.34
N HIS A 57 16.71 -10.91 -2.96
CA HIS A 57 16.08 -11.39 -1.73
C HIS A 57 15.74 -12.90 -1.75
N GLY A 58 16.02 -13.62 -2.84
CA GLY A 58 15.76 -15.06 -2.97
C GLY A 58 14.30 -15.46 -3.15
N ILE A 59 13.40 -14.49 -3.31
CA ILE A 59 11.98 -14.73 -3.62
C ILE A 59 11.85 -14.70 -5.13
N SER A 60 11.18 -15.70 -5.72
CA SER A 60 11.01 -15.73 -7.17
C SER A 60 10.11 -14.59 -7.65
N GLU A 61 10.43 -14.05 -8.83
CA GLU A 61 9.62 -13.02 -9.47
C GLU A 61 8.19 -13.51 -9.75
N SER A 62 8.03 -14.79 -10.12
CA SER A 62 6.72 -15.40 -10.34
C SER A 62 5.85 -15.32 -9.09
N LEU A 63 6.40 -15.64 -7.91
CA LEU A 63 5.64 -15.60 -6.65
C LEU A 63 5.21 -14.18 -6.29
N LEU A 64 6.06 -13.17 -6.54
CA LEU A 64 5.70 -11.76 -6.36
C LEU A 64 4.56 -11.35 -7.30
N ASN A 65 4.65 -11.76 -8.57
CA ASN A 65 3.63 -11.47 -9.58
C ASN A 65 2.30 -12.16 -9.28
N ASP A 66 2.32 -13.44 -8.92
CA ASP A 66 1.14 -14.21 -8.54
C ASP A 66 0.46 -13.60 -7.31
N THR A 67 1.26 -13.23 -6.30
CA THR A 67 0.77 -12.54 -5.10
C THR A 67 0.09 -11.22 -5.45
N MET A 68 0.74 -10.38 -6.28
CA MET A 68 0.15 -9.12 -6.75
C MET A 68 -1.13 -9.35 -7.57
N GLY A 69 -1.18 -10.43 -8.35
CA GLY A 69 -2.37 -10.89 -9.07
C GLY A 69 -3.55 -11.12 -8.13
N VAL A 70 -3.35 -11.89 -7.05
CA VAL A 70 -4.37 -12.14 -6.02
C VAL A 70 -4.83 -10.85 -5.35
N PHE A 71 -3.92 -9.93 -5.03
CA PHE A 71 -4.28 -8.61 -4.49
C PHE A 71 -5.18 -7.83 -5.46
N LYS A 72 -4.83 -7.81 -6.75
CA LYS A 72 -5.62 -7.13 -7.78
C LYS A 72 -7.00 -7.75 -7.93
N GLU A 73 -7.08 -9.08 -8.02
CA GLU A 73 -8.34 -9.81 -8.09
C GLU A 73 -9.27 -9.46 -6.92
N PHE A 74 -8.74 -9.44 -5.69
CA PHE A 74 -9.50 -9.07 -4.51
C PHE A 74 -10.05 -7.64 -4.59
N PHE A 75 -9.23 -6.65 -4.97
CA PHE A 75 -9.69 -5.26 -5.03
C PHE A 75 -10.62 -4.99 -6.22
N ASP A 76 -10.54 -5.78 -7.28
CA ASP A 76 -11.43 -5.74 -8.44
C ASP A 76 -12.81 -6.37 -8.18
N LEU A 77 -12.98 -7.15 -7.09
CA LEU A 77 -14.29 -7.66 -6.67
C LEU A 77 -15.31 -6.53 -6.43
N HIS A 78 -16.59 -6.86 -6.56
CA HIS A 78 -17.67 -5.93 -6.21
C HIS A 78 -17.65 -5.59 -4.72
N ALA A 79 -18.14 -4.40 -4.37
CA ALA A 79 -18.16 -3.93 -2.99
C ALA A 79 -18.95 -4.87 -2.06
N GLU A 80 -20.02 -5.48 -2.57
CA GLU A 80 -20.85 -6.46 -1.85
C GLU A 80 -20.05 -7.71 -1.46
N ASP A 81 -19.25 -8.25 -2.39
CA ASP A 81 -18.40 -9.41 -2.12
C ASP A 81 -17.29 -9.06 -1.13
N LYS A 82 -16.70 -7.87 -1.27
CA LYS A 82 -15.66 -7.36 -0.36
C LYS A 82 -16.18 -7.09 1.05
N ALA A 83 -17.44 -6.68 1.20
CA ALA A 83 -18.06 -6.36 2.49
C ALA A 83 -18.00 -7.55 3.47
N ASN A 84 -18.05 -8.78 2.96
CA ASN A 84 -17.97 -10.01 3.77
C ASN A 84 -16.61 -10.18 4.49
N PHE A 85 -15.57 -9.46 4.05
CA PHE A 85 -14.24 -9.50 4.64
C PHE A 85 -13.96 -8.34 5.59
N TYR A 86 -14.85 -7.33 5.67
CA TYR A 86 -14.72 -6.24 6.62
C TYR A 86 -15.33 -6.63 7.97
N PHE A 87 -14.52 -6.55 9.02
CA PHE A 87 -15.00 -6.69 10.39
C PHE A 87 -15.21 -5.29 10.98
N ASP A 88 -16.46 -4.93 11.24
CA ASP A 88 -16.81 -3.67 11.93
C ASP A 88 -16.47 -3.70 13.43
N ASP A 89 -16.17 -4.86 13.99
CA ASP A 89 -15.89 -5.04 15.42
C ASP A 89 -14.43 -5.49 15.65
N PRO A 90 -13.57 -4.63 16.21
CA PRO A 90 -12.19 -4.99 16.54
C PRO A 90 -12.06 -6.13 17.56
N LYS A 91 -13.17 -6.57 18.19
CA LYS A 91 -13.22 -7.70 19.13
C LYS A 91 -13.59 -9.03 18.49
N LYS A 92 -14.10 -9.05 17.26
CA LYS A 92 -14.39 -10.29 16.55
C LYS A 92 -13.06 -10.87 16.04
N LYS A 93 -12.57 -11.89 16.76
CA LYS A 93 -11.43 -12.70 16.31
C LYS A 93 -11.71 -13.19 14.89
N LEU A 94 -10.72 -13.01 14.03
CA LEU A 94 -10.61 -13.66 12.73
C LEU A 94 -11.00 -15.13 12.90
N HIS A 95 -12.20 -15.52 12.47
CA HIS A 95 -12.44 -16.92 12.14
C HIS A 95 -11.58 -17.13 10.90
N ALA A 96 -10.34 -17.56 11.15
CA ALA A 96 -9.40 -17.93 10.12
C ALA A 96 -10.19 -18.76 9.09
N LEU A 97 -10.08 -18.37 7.82
CA LEU A 97 -10.47 -19.20 6.72
C LEU A 97 -9.77 -20.54 6.91
N ASN A 98 -10.50 -21.48 7.50
CA ASN A 98 -10.15 -22.89 7.58
C ASN A 98 -10.35 -23.47 6.20
N GLN A 99 -9.54 -23.04 5.22
CA GLN A 99 -9.28 -23.75 3.98
C GLN A 99 -7.83 -23.49 3.57
N GLN A 100 -6.96 -24.28 4.20
CA GLN A 100 -5.86 -25.01 3.57
C GLN A 100 -5.17 -24.31 2.38
N TRP A 101 -4.31 -23.35 2.69
CA TRP A 101 -3.18 -22.99 1.83
C TRP A 101 -1.93 -22.85 2.70
N ILE A 102 -1.38 -24.01 3.07
CA ILE A 102 0.03 -24.19 3.39
C ILE A 102 0.51 -25.19 2.35
N PHE A 103 1.14 -24.70 1.28
CA PHE A 103 2.44 -25.05 0.72
C PHE A 103 2.61 -24.29 -0.60
#